data_AF-A0A9D8N326-F1
#
_entry.id   AF-A0A9D8N326-F1
#
_cell.length_a   1.000
_cell.length_b   1.000
_cell.length_c   1.000
_cell.angle_alpha   90.00
_cell.angle_beta   90.00
_cell.angle_gamma   90.00
#
_symmetry.space_group_name_H-M   'P 1'
#
loop_
_entity.id
_entity.type
_entity.pdbx_description
1 polymer ?
#
loop_
_entity_poly.entity_id
_entity_poly.type
_entity_poly.pdbx_seq_one_letter_code
_entity_poly.pdbx_strand_id
1 'polypeptide(L)'
;MKLDWQQKNFESDIDFILFHQQDDTPNWWRKRLFDVYIDLNYKYARSLPESKRFEYITKKMKTIANEQHDIINKSIKMFQKSWSVLAGKLNSAYAAAFDNDCSGILNDMTANVGLNPICPRDITNHSFDVFYFFDPKYAMTVALHEITHMAWFHFWQKHFRDNPAEYDSPHLKWVLSEIVVETIIRNSKINDLVHEPQYIAYSYFYDMHIGGELVFDKMKQLYLKRKDINDFMEKAYDWIKNNEKELRKKIADAER
;
A
#
# COMPACT_ATOMS: atom_id res chain seq x y z
N MET A 1 -17.41 3.91 -6.89
CA MET A 1 -16.07 4.36 -6.54
C MET A 1 -15.52 5.13 -7.71
N LYS A 2 -15.12 6.38 -7.49
CA LYS A 2 -14.47 7.22 -8.49
C LYS A 2 -13.01 7.35 -8.06
N LEU A 3 -12.12 7.19 -9.02
CA LEU A 3 -10.69 7.35 -8.87
C LEU A 3 -10.20 8.19 -10.04
N ASP A 4 -9.59 9.32 -9.73
CA ASP A 4 -8.92 10.15 -10.72
C ASP A 4 -7.44 9.80 -10.77
N TRP A 5 -6.91 9.63 -11.98
CA TRP A 5 -5.50 9.33 -12.18
C TRP A 5 -4.80 10.59 -12.66
N GLN A 6 -3.86 11.09 -11.85
CA GLN A 6 -3.15 12.33 -12.16
C GLN A 6 -1.65 12.18 -11.96
N GLN A 7 -0.89 13.13 -12.50
CA GLN A 7 0.54 13.18 -12.26
C GLN A 7 0.81 13.68 -10.84
N LYS A 8 1.71 13.01 -10.11
CA LYS A 8 2.20 13.49 -8.84
C LYS A 8 3.08 14.74 -9.03
N ASN A 9 3.02 15.68 -8.10
CA ASN A 9 3.99 16.76 -8.06
C ASN A 9 5.39 16.18 -7.80
N PHE A 10 6.35 16.51 -8.67
CA PHE A 10 7.68 15.90 -8.60
C PHE A 10 8.50 16.31 -7.38
N GLU A 11 8.29 17.51 -6.84
CA GLU A 11 9.03 17.98 -5.68
C GLU A 11 8.57 17.21 -4.44
N SER A 12 7.26 17.09 -4.23
CA SER A 12 6.71 16.28 -3.12
C SER A 12 7.04 14.80 -3.27
N ASP A 13 7.12 14.29 -4.49
CA ASP A 13 7.52 12.92 -4.76
C ASP A 13 8.98 12.64 -4.39
N ILE A 14 9.88 13.56 -4.75
CA ILE A 14 11.30 13.47 -4.36
C ILE A 14 11.44 13.58 -2.84
N ASP A 15 10.73 14.49 -2.19
CA ASP A 15 10.79 14.64 -0.72
C ASP A 15 10.40 13.32 -0.02
N PHE A 16 9.37 12.64 -0.53
CA PHE A 16 8.96 11.35 0.02
C PHE A 16 9.95 10.22 -0.28
N ILE A 17 10.57 10.22 -1.47
CA ILE A 17 11.68 9.31 -1.77
C ILE A 17 12.81 9.51 -0.76
N LEU A 18 13.19 10.76 -0.46
CA LEU A 18 14.25 11.08 0.50
C LEU A 18 13.90 10.71 1.94
N PHE A 19 12.62 10.83 2.32
CA PHE A 19 12.14 10.35 3.63
C PHE A 19 12.47 8.87 3.86
N HIS A 20 12.42 8.04 2.81
CA HIS A 20 12.80 6.63 2.87
C HIS A 20 14.31 6.38 2.73
N GLN A 21 15.15 7.41 2.77
CA GLN A 21 16.61 7.29 2.64
C GLN A 21 17.36 7.71 3.92
N GLN A 22 16.61 7.93 5.00
CA GLN A 22 17.14 8.21 6.34
C GLN A 22 17.90 7.01 6.90
N ASP A 23 18.85 7.27 7.79
CA ASP A 23 19.73 6.22 8.33
C ASP A 23 19.03 5.24 9.29
N ASP A 24 17.90 5.63 9.85
CA ASP A 24 17.04 4.79 10.70
C ASP A 24 15.99 3.98 9.93
N THR A 25 15.75 4.28 8.65
CA THR A 25 14.83 3.53 7.79
C THR A 25 15.36 2.10 7.56
N PRO A 26 14.56 1.04 7.69
CA PRO A 26 15.02 -0.32 7.42
C PRO A 26 15.55 -0.50 5.98
N ASN A 27 16.51 -1.40 5.78
CA ASN A 27 17.16 -1.59 4.47
C ASN A 27 16.17 -2.02 3.40
N TRP A 28 15.18 -2.84 3.75
CA TRP A 28 14.14 -3.30 2.86
C TRP A 28 13.44 -2.12 2.14
N TRP A 29 13.11 -1.07 2.90
CA TRP A 29 12.52 0.17 2.38
C TRP A 29 13.52 1.00 1.58
N ARG A 30 14.72 1.23 2.13
CA ARG A 30 15.76 2.05 1.47
C ARG A 30 16.16 1.52 0.10
N LYS A 31 16.31 0.20 0.00
CA LYS A 31 16.87 -0.47 -1.18
C LYS A 31 15.89 -0.47 -2.35
N ARG A 32 14.58 -0.39 -2.09
CA ARG A 32 13.52 -0.46 -3.10
C ARG A 32 13.73 0.51 -4.27
N LEU A 33 14.17 1.74 -3.98
CA LEU A 33 14.48 2.73 -5.01
C LEU A 33 15.59 2.25 -5.97
N PHE A 34 16.64 1.65 -5.42
CA PHE A 34 17.82 1.20 -6.17
C PHE A 34 17.59 -0.11 -6.92
N ASP A 35 16.67 -0.96 -6.44
CA ASP A 35 16.28 -2.18 -7.14
C ASP A 35 15.53 -1.87 -8.45
N VAL A 36 14.85 -0.73 -8.50
CA VAL A 36 14.05 -0.30 -9.67
C VAL A 36 14.87 0.60 -10.59
N TYR A 37 15.58 1.57 -10.03
CA TYR A 37 16.40 2.50 -10.80
C TYR A 37 17.85 2.04 -10.85
N ILE A 38 18.16 1.20 -11.85
CA ILE A 38 19.50 0.59 -11.99
C ILE A 38 20.63 1.61 -12.17
N ASP A 39 20.33 2.81 -12.63
CA ASP A 39 21.28 3.92 -12.78
C ASP A 39 21.63 4.61 -11.45
N LEU A 40 20.90 4.29 -10.37
CA LEU A 40 21.25 4.69 -9.01
C LEU A 40 22.21 3.67 -8.41
N ASN A 41 23.40 4.14 -8.05
CA ASN A 41 24.39 3.27 -7.41
C ASN A 41 24.20 3.30 -5.89
N TYR A 42 23.63 2.22 -5.35
CA TYR A 42 23.40 2.06 -3.90
C TYR A 42 24.69 2.17 -3.09
N LYS A 43 25.76 1.47 -3.49
CA LYS A 43 27.04 1.47 -2.75
C LYS A 43 27.66 2.86 -2.72
N TYR A 44 27.62 3.58 -3.84
CA TYR A 44 28.08 4.96 -3.93
C TYR A 44 27.23 5.88 -3.04
N ALA A 45 25.91 5.83 -3.17
CA ALA A 45 24.99 6.64 -2.36
C ALA A 45 25.23 6.44 -0.86
N ARG A 46 25.46 5.19 -0.42
CA ARG A 46 25.72 4.86 1.00
C ARG A 46 27.13 5.21 1.48
N SER A 47 28.08 5.44 0.58
CA SER A 47 29.42 5.93 0.94
C SER A 47 29.44 7.44 1.24
N LEU A 48 28.40 8.17 0.84
CA LEU A 48 28.30 9.62 1.02
C LEU A 48 27.70 9.97 2.39
N PRO A 49 28.10 11.11 2.99
CA PRO A 49 27.36 11.75 4.07
C PRO A 49 25.90 12.00 3.66
N GLU A 50 24.97 11.99 4.61
CA GLU A 50 23.52 12.07 4.34
C GLU A 50 23.13 13.24 3.43
N SER A 51 23.57 14.46 3.73
CA SER A 51 23.29 15.63 2.89
C SER A 51 23.77 15.43 1.44
N LYS A 52 24.95 14.84 1.23
CA LYS A 52 25.50 14.56 -0.10
C LYS A 52 24.79 13.39 -0.79
N ARG A 53 24.32 12.41 -0.03
CA ARG A 53 23.46 11.33 -0.52
C ARG A 53 22.13 11.88 -1.03
N PHE A 54 21.49 12.77 -0.28
CA PHE A 54 20.23 13.40 -0.70
C PHE A 54 20.42 14.30 -1.92
N GLU A 55 21.49 15.10 -1.98
CA GLU A 55 21.84 15.86 -3.19
C GLU A 55 22.01 14.94 -4.43
N TYR A 56 22.71 13.82 -4.27
CA TYR A 56 22.91 12.84 -5.34
C TYR A 56 21.59 12.23 -5.83
N ILE A 57 20.75 11.76 -4.92
CA ILE A 57 19.45 11.14 -5.24
C ILE A 57 18.55 12.19 -5.90
N THR A 58 18.40 13.38 -5.31
CA THR A 58 17.58 14.47 -5.87
C THR A 58 18.00 14.82 -7.28
N LYS A 59 19.31 14.98 -7.54
CA LYS A 59 19.80 15.29 -8.89
C LYS A 59 19.41 14.20 -9.89
N LYS A 60 19.59 12.93 -9.53
CA LYS A 60 19.24 11.80 -10.38
C LYS A 60 17.73 11.70 -10.62
N MET A 61 16.92 11.84 -9.57
CA MET A 61 15.46 11.78 -9.69
C MET A 61 14.90 12.93 -10.51
N LYS A 62 15.46 14.15 -10.43
CA LYS A 62 15.07 15.27 -11.30
C LYS A 62 15.38 15.01 -12.77
N THR A 63 16.55 14.43 -13.06
CA THR A 63 16.89 14.01 -14.43
C THR A 63 15.89 12.98 -14.95
N ILE A 64 15.62 11.93 -14.16
CA ILE A 64 14.65 10.88 -14.52
C ILE A 64 13.25 11.47 -14.73
N ALA A 65 12.79 12.37 -13.84
CA ALA A 65 11.48 13.02 -13.96
C ALA A 65 11.30 13.71 -15.31
N ASN A 66 12.33 14.46 -15.74
CA ASN A 66 12.32 15.18 -17.00
C ASN A 66 12.37 14.23 -18.21
N GLU A 67 13.22 13.22 -18.17
CA GLU A 67 13.37 12.25 -19.27
C GLU A 67 12.15 11.34 -19.43
N GLN A 68 11.44 11.04 -18.33
CA GLN A 68 10.32 10.11 -18.31
C GLN A 68 8.95 10.81 -18.36
N HIS A 69 8.90 12.14 -18.50
CA HIS A 69 7.65 12.91 -18.44
C HIS A 69 6.56 12.38 -19.39
N ASP A 70 6.91 12.11 -20.65
CA ASP A 70 5.96 11.58 -21.65
C ASP A 70 5.49 10.16 -21.32
N ILE A 71 6.38 9.34 -20.73
CA ILE A 71 6.06 7.98 -20.32
C ILE A 71 5.10 8.00 -19.13
N ILE A 72 5.31 8.90 -18.15
CA ILE A 72 4.40 9.09 -17.03
C ILE A 72 3.00 9.49 -17.52
N ASN A 73 2.92 10.47 -18.43
CA ASN A 73 1.66 10.90 -19.04
C ASN A 73 0.95 9.77 -19.80
N LYS A 74 1.72 8.89 -20.45
CA LYS A 74 1.18 7.71 -21.13
C LYS A 74 0.66 6.68 -20.11
N SER A 75 1.39 6.44 -19.03
CA SER A 75 0.98 5.52 -17.95
C SER A 75 -0.34 5.97 -17.31
N ILE A 76 -0.50 7.25 -17.00
CA ILE A 76 -1.75 7.82 -16.47
C ILE A 76 -2.94 7.45 -17.36
N LYS A 77 -2.83 7.67 -18.68
CA LYS A 77 -3.90 7.33 -19.64
C LYS A 77 -4.20 5.83 -19.68
N MET A 78 -3.16 4.99 -19.59
CA MET A 78 -3.31 3.53 -19.58
C MET A 78 -3.97 3.03 -18.30
N PHE A 79 -3.60 3.58 -17.15
CA PHE A 79 -4.19 3.25 -15.85
C PHE A 79 -5.64 3.71 -15.78
N GLN A 80 -5.94 4.94 -16.19
CA GLN A 80 -7.31 5.46 -16.25
C GLN A 80 -8.22 4.60 -17.15
N LYS A 81 -7.71 4.15 -18.30
CA LYS A 81 -8.44 3.24 -19.20
C LYS A 81 -8.68 1.87 -18.57
N SER A 82 -7.71 1.35 -17.84
CA SER A 82 -7.86 0.05 -17.16
C SER A 82 -8.87 0.17 -16.01
N TRP A 83 -8.81 1.27 -15.27
CA TRP A 83 -9.74 1.57 -14.18
C TRP A 83 -11.21 1.65 -14.65
N SER A 84 -11.47 2.29 -15.79
CA SER A 84 -12.85 2.45 -16.29
C SER A 84 -13.55 1.12 -16.60
N VAL A 85 -12.79 0.06 -16.88
CA VAL A 85 -13.32 -1.30 -17.07
C VAL A 85 -13.77 -1.93 -15.74
N LEU A 86 -13.08 -1.62 -14.64
CA LEU A 86 -13.32 -2.22 -13.32
C LEU A 86 -14.34 -1.44 -12.49
N ALA A 87 -14.37 -0.11 -12.62
CA ALA A 87 -15.06 0.81 -11.72
C ALA A 87 -16.54 0.46 -11.45
N GLY A 88 -17.26 -0.02 -12.47
CA GLY A 88 -18.68 -0.37 -12.36
C GLY A 88 -18.98 -1.56 -11.45
N LYS A 89 -17.99 -2.41 -11.14
CA LYS A 89 -18.13 -3.61 -10.30
C LYS A 89 -17.67 -3.41 -8.85
N LEU A 90 -16.95 -2.32 -8.57
CA LEU A 90 -16.25 -2.17 -7.30
C LEU A 90 -17.19 -1.90 -6.13
N ASN A 91 -18.20 -1.03 -6.30
CA ASN A 91 -19.13 -0.71 -5.21
C ASN A 91 -19.76 -1.97 -4.63
N SER A 92 -20.25 -2.89 -5.48
CA SER A 92 -20.88 -4.13 -5.03
C SER A 92 -19.88 -5.14 -4.48
N ALA A 93 -18.68 -5.23 -5.05
CA ALA A 93 -17.62 -6.10 -4.55
C ALA A 93 -17.18 -5.69 -3.13
N TYR A 94 -16.94 -4.39 -2.91
CA TYR A 94 -16.57 -3.86 -1.60
C TYR A 94 -17.72 -3.91 -0.61
N ALA A 95 -18.96 -3.60 -1.04
CA ALA A 95 -20.10 -3.68 -0.13
C ALA A 95 -20.30 -5.10 0.40
N ALA A 96 -20.10 -6.12 -0.44
CA ALA A 96 -20.13 -7.51 -0.02
C ALA A 96 -18.92 -7.88 0.86
N ALA A 97 -17.74 -7.31 0.62
CA ALA A 97 -16.53 -7.60 1.39
C ALA A 97 -16.57 -7.02 2.81
N PHE A 98 -17.21 -5.87 2.98
CA PHE A 98 -17.29 -5.12 4.24
C PHE A 98 -18.66 -5.20 4.92
N ASP A 99 -19.60 -5.98 4.39
CA ASP A 99 -20.96 -6.15 4.94
C ASP A 99 -21.70 -4.80 5.16
N ASN A 100 -21.34 -3.77 4.37
CA ASN A 100 -21.80 -2.39 4.52
C ASN A 100 -21.92 -1.72 3.16
N ASP A 101 -22.82 -0.74 3.02
CA ASP A 101 -22.84 0.07 1.81
C ASP A 101 -21.54 0.88 1.67
N CYS A 102 -20.86 0.68 0.54
CA CYS A 102 -19.64 1.41 0.17
C CYS A 102 -19.93 2.49 -0.88
N SER A 103 -21.20 2.73 -1.22
CA SER A 103 -21.59 3.83 -2.07
C SER A 103 -21.30 5.16 -1.38
N GLY A 104 -20.65 6.09 -2.07
CA GLY A 104 -20.40 7.43 -1.54
C GLY A 104 -19.14 7.61 -0.70
N ILE A 105 -18.64 6.58 -0.01
CA ILE A 105 -17.52 6.74 0.95
C ILE A 105 -16.14 6.94 0.29
N LEU A 106 -15.99 6.58 -0.98
CA LEU A 106 -14.72 6.59 -1.74
C LEU A 106 -14.98 7.06 -3.19
N ASN A 107 -15.58 8.25 -3.33
CA ASN A 107 -15.96 8.84 -4.62
C ASN A 107 -15.14 10.10 -4.97
N ASP A 108 -14.13 10.42 -4.17
CA ASP A 108 -13.24 11.57 -4.27
C ASP A 108 -11.77 11.14 -4.26
N MET A 109 -11.49 9.86 -4.58
CA MET A 109 -10.14 9.33 -4.50
C MET A 109 -9.25 9.80 -5.65
N THR A 110 -7.95 9.89 -5.36
CA THR A 110 -6.92 10.25 -6.33
C THR A 110 -5.73 9.30 -6.32
N ALA A 111 -5.37 8.77 -7.48
CA ALA A 111 -4.14 8.02 -7.70
C ALA A 111 -3.08 8.94 -8.32
N ASN A 112 -2.03 9.24 -7.56
CA ASN A 112 -0.91 10.09 -7.97
C ASN A 112 0.17 9.25 -8.64
N VAL A 113 0.31 9.36 -9.95
CA VAL A 113 1.31 8.62 -10.72
C VAL A 113 2.65 9.34 -10.64
N GLY A 114 3.65 8.66 -10.08
CA GLY A 114 4.96 9.25 -9.77
C GLY A 114 6.12 8.25 -9.88
N LEU A 115 7.28 8.70 -9.40
CA LEU A 115 8.58 8.04 -9.43
C LEU A 115 8.80 7.11 -8.23
N ASN A 116 8.05 7.28 -7.14
CA ASN A 116 8.26 6.50 -5.93
C ASN A 116 7.72 5.05 -6.07
N PRO A 117 8.57 4.00 -6.00
CA PRO A 117 8.13 2.62 -6.10
C PRO A 117 7.49 2.05 -4.82
N ILE A 118 7.42 2.83 -3.73
CA ILE A 118 6.83 2.42 -2.45
C ILE A 118 5.30 2.52 -2.47
N CYS A 119 4.74 3.43 -3.27
CA CYS A 119 3.29 3.62 -3.43
C CYS A 119 2.52 3.91 -2.12
N PRO A 120 2.92 4.90 -1.31
CA PRO A 120 2.23 5.21 -0.06
C PRO A 120 0.80 5.69 -0.28
N ARG A 121 -0.04 5.53 0.75
CA ARG A 121 -1.39 6.11 0.85
C ARG A 121 -1.47 7.25 1.85
N ASP A 122 -2.45 8.11 1.61
CA ASP A 122 -2.92 9.17 2.49
C ASP A 122 -4.44 8.98 2.71
N ILE A 123 -4.80 8.49 3.90
CA ILE A 123 -6.20 8.25 4.28
C ILE A 123 -6.96 9.57 4.38
N THR A 124 -6.33 10.66 4.83
CA THR A 124 -7.03 11.94 5.07
C THR A 124 -7.45 12.58 3.76
N ASN A 125 -6.59 12.51 2.74
CA ASN A 125 -6.86 13.10 1.42
C ASN A 125 -7.45 12.09 0.43
N HIS A 126 -7.79 10.87 0.86
CA HIS A 126 -8.25 9.78 -0.01
C HIS A 126 -7.36 9.61 -1.24
N SER A 127 -6.04 9.66 -1.05
CA SER A 127 -5.10 9.57 -2.15
C SER A 127 -4.04 8.51 -1.91
N PHE A 128 -3.42 8.03 -2.98
CA PHE A 128 -2.29 7.13 -2.91
C PHE A 128 -1.41 7.32 -4.13
N ASP A 129 -0.16 6.92 -4.02
CA ASP A 129 0.79 6.99 -5.11
C ASP A 129 0.81 5.68 -5.89
N VAL A 130 1.09 5.78 -7.19
CA VAL A 130 1.32 4.62 -8.04
C VAL A 130 2.57 4.85 -8.86
N PHE A 131 3.47 3.87 -8.86
CA PHE A 131 4.69 3.96 -9.64
C PHE A 131 4.41 3.93 -11.14
N TYR A 132 4.93 4.92 -11.87
CA TYR A 132 4.62 5.14 -13.28
C TYR A 132 5.01 3.97 -14.20
N PHE A 133 6.00 3.17 -13.80
CA PHE A 133 6.55 2.11 -14.63
C PHE A 133 5.85 0.76 -14.45
N PHE A 134 4.87 0.67 -13.55
CA PHE A 134 4.04 -0.53 -13.44
C PHE A 134 3.26 -0.76 -14.72
N ASP A 135 3.12 -2.04 -15.07
CA ASP A 135 2.15 -2.39 -16.09
C ASP A 135 0.72 -2.10 -15.58
N PRO A 136 -0.26 -1.88 -16.47
CA PRO A 136 -1.59 -1.49 -16.03
C PRO A 136 -2.30 -2.51 -15.13
N LYS A 137 -2.03 -3.81 -15.28
CA LYS A 137 -2.66 -4.85 -14.44
C LYS A 137 -2.13 -4.77 -13.02
N TYR A 138 -0.82 -4.59 -12.88
CA TYR A 138 -0.22 -4.43 -11.57
C TYR A 138 -0.63 -3.11 -10.90
N ALA A 139 -0.72 -2.01 -11.66
CA ALA A 139 -1.26 -0.73 -11.16
C ALA A 139 -2.70 -0.85 -10.65
N MET A 140 -3.56 -1.66 -11.28
CA MET A 140 -4.90 -1.94 -10.74
C MET A 140 -4.84 -2.74 -9.44
N THR A 141 -3.90 -3.68 -9.31
CA THR A 141 -3.71 -4.46 -8.08
C THR A 141 -3.31 -3.55 -6.92
N VAL A 142 -2.37 -2.63 -7.15
CA VAL A 142 -1.99 -1.59 -6.17
C VAL A 142 -3.18 -0.71 -5.81
N ALA A 143 -3.94 -0.24 -6.81
CA ALA A 143 -5.14 0.56 -6.54
C ALA A 143 -6.16 -0.19 -5.66
N LEU A 144 -6.41 -1.47 -5.93
CA LEU A 144 -7.33 -2.28 -5.11
C LEU A 144 -6.79 -2.47 -3.68
N HIS A 145 -5.49 -2.64 -3.52
CA HIS A 145 -4.85 -2.70 -2.20
C HIS A 145 -5.10 -1.40 -1.41
N GLU A 146 -4.78 -0.24 -1.99
CA GLU A 146 -4.91 1.05 -1.29
C GLU A 146 -6.37 1.43 -1.01
N ILE A 147 -7.29 1.15 -1.93
CA ILE A 147 -8.73 1.36 -1.72
C ILE A 147 -9.25 0.46 -0.60
N THR A 148 -8.71 -0.75 -0.44
CA THR A 148 -9.05 -1.64 0.67
C THR A 148 -8.58 -1.07 2.00
N HIS A 149 -7.40 -0.44 2.07
CA HIS A 149 -7.00 0.31 3.25
C HIS A 149 -7.97 1.45 3.58
N MET A 150 -8.35 2.25 2.58
CA MET A 150 -9.28 3.38 2.81
C MET A 150 -10.64 2.90 3.32
N ALA A 151 -11.19 1.85 2.72
CA ALA A 151 -12.43 1.22 3.19
C ALA A 151 -12.27 0.65 4.61
N TRP A 152 -11.17 -0.07 4.87
CA TRP A 152 -10.84 -0.62 6.19
C TRP A 152 -10.82 0.46 7.27
N PHE A 153 -10.06 1.53 7.08
CA PHE A 153 -9.94 2.59 8.08
C PHE A 153 -11.20 3.45 8.19
N HIS A 154 -11.99 3.59 7.13
CA HIS A 154 -13.31 4.21 7.21
C HIS A 154 -14.22 3.45 8.20
N PHE A 155 -14.37 2.13 8.00
CA PHE A 155 -15.22 1.32 8.88
C PHE A 155 -14.61 1.15 10.27
N TRP A 156 -13.28 1.05 10.37
CA TRP A 156 -12.59 1.01 11.65
C TRP A 156 -12.85 2.28 12.48
N GLN A 157 -12.67 3.47 11.89
CA GLN A 157 -12.92 4.74 12.59
C GLN A 157 -14.37 4.85 13.04
N LYS A 158 -15.31 4.39 12.20
CA LYS A 158 -16.75 4.39 12.53
C LYS A 158 -17.06 3.51 13.75
N HIS A 159 -16.39 2.36 13.86
CA HIS A 159 -16.58 1.38 14.93
C HIS A 159 -15.84 1.75 16.21
N PHE A 160 -14.52 1.93 16.16
CA PHE A 160 -13.67 2.13 17.34
C PHE A 160 -13.55 3.59 17.78
N ARG A 161 -13.71 4.55 16.86
CA ARG A 161 -13.58 6.00 17.11
C ARG A 161 -12.31 6.39 17.86
N ASP A 162 -11.21 5.72 17.51
CA ASP A 162 -9.92 5.92 18.13
C ASP A 162 -9.07 6.94 17.36
N ASN A 163 -7.78 7.04 17.72
CA ASN A 163 -6.86 8.03 17.18
C ASN A 163 -6.40 7.68 15.76
N PRO A 164 -6.75 8.49 14.73
CA PRO A 164 -6.35 8.22 13.35
C PRO A 164 -4.84 8.23 13.11
N ALA A 165 -4.05 8.87 13.98
CA ALA A 165 -2.58 8.83 13.87
C ALA A 165 -2.00 7.42 14.04
N GLU A 166 -2.77 6.48 14.60
CA GLU A 166 -2.38 5.07 14.71
C GLU A 166 -2.63 4.26 13.43
N TYR A 167 -3.19 4.87 12.38
CA TYR A 167 -3.44 4.20 11.10
C TYR A 167 -2.24 4.23 10.17
N ASP A 168 -1.16 4.88 10.59
CA ASP A 168 0.10 4.97 9.87
C ASP A 168 1.23 4.24 10.62
N SER A 169 2.25 3.85 9.86
CA SER A 169 3.43 3.16 10.38
C SER A 169 4.09 3.96 11.51
N PRO A 170 4.61 3.31 12.58
CA PRO A 170 4.76 1.87 12.77
C PRO A 170 3.69 1.23 13.67
N HIS A 171 2.53 1.87 13.80
CA HIS A 171 1.50 1.43 14.75
C HIS A 171 0.92 0.07 14.39
N LEU A 172 0.45 -0.65 15.41
CA LEU A 172 -0.04 -2.02 15.24
C LEU A 172 -1.27 -2.09 14.31
N LYS A 173 -2.13 -1.07 14.30
CA LYS A 173 -3.29 -1.01 13.40
C LYS A 173 -2.89 -0.83 11.94
N TRP A 174 -1.82 -0.06 11.67
CA TRP A 174 -1.21 -0.01 10.36
C TRP A 174 -0.71 -1.39 9.93
N VAL A 175 0.08 -2.07 10.78
CA VAL A 175 0.57 -3.44 10.49
C VAL A 175 -0.59 -4.42 10.24
N LEU A 176 -1.66 -4.34 11.03
CA LEU A 176 -2.86 -5.14 10.81
C LEU A 176 -3.42 -4.92 9.40
N SER A 177 -3.50 -3.66 9.00
CA SER A 177 -4.12 -3.29 7.74
C SER A 177 -3.36 -3.89 6.55
N GLU A 178 -2.02 -3.93 6.61
CA GLU A 178 -1.19 -4.56 5.56
C GLU A 178 -1.45 -6.07 5.42
N ILE A 179 -1.85 -6.72 6.53
CA ILE A 179 -2.19 -8.15 6.55
C ILE A 179 -3.65 -8.37 6.09
N VAL A 180 -4.59 -7.58 6.59
CA VAL A 180 -6.02 -7.82 6.32
C VAL A 180 -6.43 -7.41 4.92
N VAL A 181 -5.72 -6.49 4.25
CA VAL A 181 -6.02 -6.13 2.86
C VAL A 181 -5.90 -7.34 1.94
N GLU A 182 -4.81 -8.11 2.06
CA GLU A 182 -4.65 -9.37 1.33
C GLU A 182 -5.78 -10.36 1.65
N THR A 183 -6.14 -10.47 2.92
CA THR A 183 -7.21 -11.37 3.37
C THR A 183 -8.56 -10.99 2.76
N ILE A 184 -8.92 -9.72 2.81
CA ILE A 184 -10.21 -9.20 2.31
C ILE A 184 -10.26 -9.35 0.79
N ILE A 185 -9.21 -8.95 0.08
CA ILE A 185 -9.18 -9.01 -1.38
C ILE A 185 -9.34 -10.46 -1.84
N ARG A 186 -8.51 -11.40 -1.35
CA ARG A 186 -8.54 -12.80 -1.80
C ARG A 186 -9.82 -13.55 -1.46
N ASN A 187 -10.47 -13.20 -0.36
CA ASN A 187 -11.63 -13.94 0.14
C ASN A 187 -12.96 -13.21 -0.15
N SER A 188 -12.96 -12.25 -1.08
CA SER A 188 -14.15 -11.54 -1.53
C SER A 188 -14.23 -11.48 -3.05
N LYS A 189 -15.32 -10.89 -3.58
CA LYS A 189 -15.50 -10.64 -5.02
C LYS A 189 -14.52 -9.63 -5.59
N ILE A 190 -13.71 -8.97 -4.75
CA ILE A 190 -12.63 -8.09 -5.22
C ILE A 190 -11.56 -8.92 -5.93
N ASN A 191 -11.30 -10.16 -5.50
CA ASN A 191 -10.33 -11.06 -6.13
C ASN A 191 -10.59 -11.27 -7.63
N ASP A 192 -11.86 -11.31 -8.05
CA ASP A 192 -12.25 -11.49 -9.46
C ASP A 192 -11.83 -10.30 -10.36
N LEU A 193 -11.46 -9.18 -9.73
CA LEU A 193 -11.03 -7.95 -10.39
C LEU A 193 -9.50 -7.79 -10.35
N VAL A 194 -8.80 -8.64 -9.59
CA VAL A 194 -7.33 -8.65 -9.50
C VAL A 194 -6.77 -9.42 -10.69
N HIS A 195 -5.77 -8.82 -11.35
CA HIS A 195 -5.11 -9.43 -12.49
C HIS A 195 -3.81 -10.16 -12.13
N GLU A 196 -3.12 -9.72 -11.06
CA GLU A 196 -1.85 -10.27 -10.59
C GLU A 196 -1.91 -10.50 -9.07
N PRO A 197 -2.47 -11.63 -8.60
CA PRO A 197 -2.76 -11.84 -7.19
C PRO A 197 -1.52 -12.02 -6.31
N GLN A 198 -0.33 -12.11 -6.90
CA GLN A 198 0.90 -12.56 -6.26
C GLN A 198 1.64 -11.48 -5.43
N TYR A 199 1.13 -10.24 -5.39
CA TYR A 199 1.82 -9.11 -4.73
C TYR A 199 0.83 -8.12 -4.08
N ILE A 200 -0.19 -8.62 -3.40
CA ILE A 200 -1.18 -7.75 -2.74
C ILE A 200 -0.64 -7.27 -1.38
N ALA A 201 0.24 -7.99 -0.71
CA ALA A 201 0.87 -7.53 0.54
C ALA A 201 2.38 -7.71 0.51
N TYR A 202 3.08 -7.24 1.56
CA TYR A 202 4.52 -7.46 1.67
C TYR A 202 4.88 -8.94 1.67
N SER A 203 5.93 -9.28 0.92
CA SER A 203 6.33 -10.66 0.64
C SER A 203 6.58 -11.48 1.90
N TYR A 204 7.11 -10.84 2.96
CA TYR A 204 7.43 -11.50 4.21
C TYR A 204 6.21 -11.94 5.03
N PHE A 205 4.99 -11.53 4.69
CA PHE A 205 3.79 -12.03 5.37
C PHE A 205 3.32 -13.40 4.85
N TYR A 206 3.70 -13.78 3.63
CA TYR A 206 3.19 -15.00 2.98
C TYR A 206 3.67 -16.30 3.64
N ASP A 207 4.87 -16.29 4.23
CA ASP A 207 5.47 -17.41 4.95
C ASP A 207 5.56 -17.16 6.47
N MET A 208 5.01 -16.03 6.94
CA MET A 208 5.07 -15.66 8.35
C MET A 208 4.16 -16.56 9.18
N HIS A 209 4.78 -17.29 10.10
CA HIS A 209 4.07 -18.01 11.15
C HIS A 209 4.10 -17.23 12.46
N ILE A 210 2.97 -17.17 13.16
CA ILE A 210 2.81 -16.56 14.49
C ILE A 210 2.07 -17.56 15.36
N GLY A 211 2.60 -17.89 16.55
CA GLY A 211 2.01 -18.94 17.38
C GLY A 211 1.92 -20.32 16.69
N GLY A 212 2.76 -20.59 15.69
CA GLY A 212 2.77 -21.84 14.91
C GLY A 212 1.76 -21.90 13.76
N GLU A 213 0.97 -20.85 13.52
CA GLU A 213 -0.02 -20.77 12.43
C GLU A 213 0.41 -19.72 11.39
N LEU A 214 0.16 -19.96 10.10
CA LEU A 214 0.38 -18.96 9.05
C LEU A 214 -0.53 -17.75 9.26
N VAL A 215 0.03 -16.55 9.21
CA VAL A 215 -0.69 -15.29 9.43
C VAL A 215 -1.92 -15.18 8.52
N PHE A 216 -1.78 -15.46 7.23
CA PHE A 216 -2.91 -15.36 6.29
C PHE A 216 -3.94 -16.47 6.45
N ASP A 217 -3.55 -17.68 6.87
CA ASP A 217 -4.50 -18.74 7.19
C ASP A 217 -5.35 -18.35 8.40
N LYS A 218 -4.71 -17.77 9.42
CA LYS A 218 -5.42 -17.27 10.60
C LYS A 218 -6.38 -16.15 10.24
N MET A 219 -5.92 -15.13 9.51
CA MET A 219 -6.78 -14.01 9.10
C MET A 219 -7.94 -14.48 8.22
N LYS A 220 -7.70 -15.40 7.28
CA LYS A 220 -8.75 -16.01 6.46
C LYS A 220 -9.79 -16.72 7.32
N GLN A 221 -9.38 -17.52 8.31
CA GLN A 221 -10.32 -18.20 9.20
C GLN A 221 -11.19 -17.20 9.97
N LEU A 222 -10.59 -16.12 10.49
CA LEU A 222 -11.32 -15.06 11.20
C LEU A 222 -12.31 -14.35 10.26
N TYR A 223 -11.87 -14.00 9.05
CA TYR A 223 -12.70 -13.32 8.07
C TYR A 223 -13.88 -14.19 7.62
N LEU A 224 -13.66 -15.47 7.30
CA LEU A 224 -14.73 -16.35 6.81
C LEU A 224 -15.74 -16.77 7.88
N LYS A 225 -15.36 -16.76 9.16
CA LYS A 225 -16.24 -17.09 10.30
C LYS A 225 -16.88 -15.88 10.95
N ARG A 226 -16.61 -14.68 10.44
CA ARG A 226 -17.09 -13.44 11.02
C ARG A 226 -18.62 -13.36 10.99
N LYS A 227 -19.20 -12.67 11.97
CA LYS A 227 -20.62 -12.31 11.93
C LYS A 227 -20.88 -11.14 10.97
N ASP A 228 -20.00 -10.15 11.04
CA ASP A 228 -19.95 -8.96 10.22
C ASP A 228 -18.50 -8.45 10.19
N ILE A 229 -18.24 -7.34 9.50
CA ILE A 229 -16.89 -6.79 9.41
C ILE A 229 -16.34 -6.32 10.76
N ASN A 230 -17.18 -5.82 11.68
CA ASN A 230 -16.73 -5.33 12.98
C ASN A 230 -16.23 -6.49 13.85
N ASP A 231 -16.94 -7.63 13.83
CA ASP A 231 -16.51 -8.87 14.49
C ASP A 231 -15.16 -9.36 13.95
N PHE A 232 -14.91 -9.20 12.64
CA PHE A 232 -13.59 -9.48 12.07
C PHE A 232 -12.52 -8.51 12.57
N MET A 233 -12.80 -7.20 12.57
CA MET A 233 -11.87 -6.17 13.04
C MET A 233 -11.42 -6.40 14.48
N GLU A 234 -12.38 -6.63 15.38
CA GLU A 234 -12.13 -6.89 16.81
C GLU A 234 -11.25 -8.13 16.99
N LYS A 235 -11.66 -9.26 16.41
CA LYS A 235 -10.93 -10.53 16.57
C LYS A 235 -9.54 -10.51 15.93
N ALA A 236 -9.41 -9.88 14.77
CA ALA A 236 -8.13 -9.75 14.09
C ALA A 236 -7.17 -8.88 14.92
N TYR A 237 -7.66 -7.75 15.45
CA TYR A 237 -6.87 -6.87 16.31
C TYR A 237 -6.45 -7.52 17.62
N ASP A 238 -7.39 -8.18 18.31
CA ASP A 238 -7.08 -8.91 19.53
C ASP A 238 -6.02 -9.99 19.29
N TRP A 239 -6.13 -10.71 18.17
CA TRP A 239 -5.14 -11.72 17.83
C TRP A 239 -3.75 -11.12 17.57
N ILE A 240 -3.62 -10.07 16.74
CA ILE A 240 -2.29 -9.49 16.51
C ILE A 240 -1.73 -8.80 17.76
N LYS A 241 -2.58 -8.23 18.61
CA LYS A 241 -2.17 -7.59 19.87
C LYS A 241 -1.61 -8.61 20.86
N ASN A 242 -2.26 -9.77 20.97
CA ASN A 242 -1.77 -10.87 21.80
C ASN A 242 -0.45 -11.47 21.28
N ASN A 243 -0.12 -11.25 20.00
CA ASN A 243 1.10 -11.76 19.36
C ASN A 243 2.09 -10.65 18.94
N GLU A 244 1.90 -9.41 19.40
CA GLU A 244 2.60 -8.23 18.86
C GLU A 244 4.12 -8.36 18.95
N LYS A 245 4.63 -8.89 20.07
CA LYS A 245 6.07 -9.07 20.29
C LYS A 245 6.70 -10.02 19.25
N GLU A 246 6.03 -11.13 18.95
CA GLU A 246 6.51 -12.09 17.94
C GLU A 246 6.42 -11.48 16.53
N LEU A 247 5.28 -10.86 16.22
CA LEU A 247 5.03 -10.20 14.95
C LEU A 247 6.08 -9.14 14.64
N ARG A 248 6.31 -8.20 15.56
CA ARG A 248 7.31 -7.13 15.39
C ARG A 248 8.72 -7.68 15.23
N LYS A 249 9.07 -8.75 15.97
CA LYS A 249 10.38 -9.39 15.82
C LYS A 249 10.56 -9.94 14.40
N LYS A 250 9.55 -10.64 13.86
CA LYS A 250 9.62 -11.22 12.52
C LYS A 250 9.68 -10.16 11.42
N ILE A 251 8.89 -9.09 11.53
CA ILE A 251 8.97 -7.94 10.61
C ILE A 251 10.38 -7.33 10.67
N ALA A 252 10.89 -7.04 11.87
CA ALA A 252 12.22 -6.47 12.02
C ALA A 252 13.33 -7.39 11.48
N ASP A 253 13.20 -8.71 11.64
CA ASP A 253 14.16 -9.67 11.07
C ASP A 253 14.08 -9.73 9.54
N ALA A 254 12.88 -9.58 8.94
CA ALA A 254 12.67 -9.57 7.50
C ALA A 254 13.09 -8.25 6.81
N GLU A 255 13.02 -7.12 7.52
CA GLU A 255 13.31 -5.79 6.98
C GLU A 255 14.79 -5.35 7.08
N ARG A 256 15.63 -6.18 7.72
CA ARG A 256 17.09 -5.96 7.84
C ARG A 256 17.84 -6.07 6.52
#